data_AF-A0A4S4ZQ00-F1
#
_entry.id   AF-A0A4S4ZQ00-F1
#
_cell.length_a   1.000
_cell.length_b   1.000
_cell.length_c   1.000
_cell.angle_alpha   90.00
_cell.angle_beta   90.00
_cell.angle_gamma   90.00
#
_symmetry.space_group_name_H-M   'P 1'
#
loop_
_entity.id
_entity.type
_entity.pdbx_description
1 polymer ?
#
loop_
_entity_poly.entity_id
_entity_poly.type
_entity_poly.pdbx_seq_one_letter_code
_entity_poly.pdbx_strand_id
1 'polypeptide(L)'
;MQGDLGEHRRRRGRRFLWFFGVSSLPPAWPERAAWGTAPSLRAWQTAALRGYLDRNPRDFLAVATPGAGKTTFALTVAAELLGRRLVDRLIIVAPTEHLKLQWAEAAARAGLPIDPTYSAGKGKISSDYVGVAVTYAGVGVNPLAMRIRTERFKTLVILDEIHHAGDSLTWGEGVREAFEPAARRLALTGTPFRSDVNPIPFVTYRPGPDGIPVSAADYTYGYAEALADHVVRPVLFLAYSGQMQWRTRAGDEVAASLGEPLTKDLTAQALRTALDPEGSWMPSVLAAADKRLSEVRRHVPDAGGLVIASDQDSARAYAKLLRSITGEAATVVLSDEKASSKKISQFSENDRRWMVAVRMVSEGVDVPRLAVGVWATTTSTPLFFAQAVGRFVRARTRGEIASVFLPSVPTLLSYASELEVQRDHVLGKAKGDADDADWFAAEEDLMARAQAGEAASADLEAVPFEALGSEARFDHALYDGAQFGHEGEVQVGSEEEMDFLGIPGLLEPDQMRALLRQRQEDRRKVRKPAAEERPADSIADVTTHEHLAVLRRELNGLVASWHHRTGQAHGITHAALRKECGGPAAAVANAAQLQKRIDQIREWAMRKTS
;
A
#
# COMPACT_ATOMS: atom_id res chain seq x y z
N MET A 1 86.42 4.84 -34.31
CA MET A 1 87.24 3.76 -33.73
C MET A 1 86.32 2.98 -32.81
N GLN A 2 85.92 1.75 -33.17
CA GLN A 2 86.67 0.52 -32.87
C GLN A 2 87.02 0.50 -31.39
N GLY A 3 86.28 -0.23 -30.57
CA GLY A 3 86.40 -1.69 -30.42
C GLY A 3 87.12 -1.90 -29.08
N ASP A 4 87.02 -2.98 -28.33
CA ASP A 4 86.36 -4.28 -28.36
C ASP A 4 87.06 -5.06 -27.21
N LEU A 5 86.62 -6.30 -26.95
CA LEU A 5 87.26 -7.35 -26.14
C LEU A 5 86.92 -7.24 -24.63
N GLY A 6 86.09 -8.11 -24.06
CA GLY A 6 86.06 -9.58 -24.13
C GLY A 6 86.24 -10.07 -22.68
N GLU A 7 85.68 -11.15 -22.14
CA GLU A 7 85.03 -12.33 -22.67
C GLU A 7 84.41 -13.10 -21.48
N HIS A 8 83.61 -14.14 -21.79
CA HIS A 8 83.29 -15.34 -20.98
C HIS A 8 81.91 -15.54 -20.31
N ARG A 9 81.06 -16.21 -21.13
CA ARG A 9 80.39 -17.51 -20.90
C ARG A 9 79.33 -17.70 -19.80
N ARG A 10 78.10 -17.78 -20.32
CA ARG A 10 76.86 -18.48 -19.91
C ARG A 10 76.99 -19.68 -18.92
N ARG A 11 76.08 -19.74 -17.94
CA ARG A 11 75.10 -20.85 -17.78
C ARG A 11 73.92 -20.53 -16.82
N ARG A 12 72.71 -20.56 -17.41
CA ARG A 12 71.39 -21.00 -16.88
C ARG A 12 70.85 -20.45 -15.55
N GLY A 13 69.95 -19.48 -15.66
CA GLY A 13 68.50 -19.69 -15.46
C GLY A 13 67.94 -19.68 -14.04
N ARG A 14 67.19 -18.61 -13.70
CA ARG A 14 65.82 -18.71 -13.15
C ARG A 14 65.14 -17.32 -13.13
N ARG A 15 63.83 -17.38 -13.38
CA ARG A 15 62.87 -16.30 -13.61
C ARG A 15 62.88 -15.23 -12.50
N PHE A 16 62.87 -13.97 -12.92
CA PHE A 16 62.55 -12.82 -12.08
C PHE A 16 61.06 -12.86 -11.71
N LEU A 17 60.77 -13.06 -10.42
CA LEU A 17 59.45 -12.83 -9.83
C LEU A 17 59.42 -11.36 -9.40
N TRP A 18 58.61 -10.53 -10.04
CA TRP A 18 58.27 -9.22 -9.50
C TRP A 18 57.12 -9.42 -8.51
N PHE A 19 57.46 -9.41 -7.21
CA PHE A 19 56.49 -9.26 -6.13
C PHE A 19 55.95 -7.82 -6.18
N PHE A 20 54.71 -7.64 -6.60
CA PHE A 20 53.94 -6.45 -6.23
C PHE A 20 53.21 -6.76 -4.92
N GLY A 21 53.68 -6.11 -3.86
CA GLY A 21 53.20 -6.28 -2.50
C GLY A 21 51.75 -5.85 -2.34
N VAL A 22 50.96 -6.77 -1.78
CA VAL A 22 49.68 -6.52 -1.15
C VAL A 22 49.88 -5.45 -0.07
N SER A 23 49.16 -4.33 -0.18
CA SER A 23 49.07 -3.36 0.92
C SER A 23 48.40 -4.04 2.11
N SER A 24 49.18 -4.23 3.16
CA SER A 24 48.79 -4.76 4.45
C SER A 24 47.67 -3.92 5.08
N LEU A 25 46.50 -4.51 5.30
CA LEU A 25 45.55 -4.03 6.31
C LEU A 25 46.22 -4.19 7.69
N PRO A 26 46.24 -3.16 8.55
CA PRO A 26 46.95 -3.21 9.82
C PRO A 26 46.23 -4.11 10.84
N PRO A 27 46.97 -4.80 11.73
CA PRO A 27 46.41 -5.60 12.80
C PRO A 27 46.24 -4.74 14.05
N ALA A 28 45.06 -4.16 14.26
CA ALA A 28 44.59 -3.70 15.58
C ALA A 28 43.13 -3.24 15.47
N TRP A 29 42.22 -4.05 15.99
CA TRP A 29 40.87 -3.60 16.37
C TRP A 29 40.91 -3.34 17.88
N PRO A 30 40.93 -2.08 18.35
CA PRO A 30 40.28 -1.74 19.61
C PRO A 30 38.77 -1.65 19.35
N GLU A 31 37.97 -2.10 20.31
CA GLU A 31 36.54 -1.86 20.35
C GLU A 31 36.24 -0.36 20.15
N ARG A 32 35.35 -0.05 19.21
CA ARG A 32 34.81 1.28 18.84
C ARG A 32 35.73 2.18 17.99
N ALA A 33 35.10 2.65 16.90
CA ALA A 33 35.47 3.80 16.06
C ALA A 33 36.45 3.58 14.89
N ALA A 34 35.87 3.25 13.72
CA ALA A 34 36.22 3.87 12.44
C ALA A 34 34.94 4.14 11.60
N TRP A 35 33.90 4.65 12.25
CA TRP A 35 32.67 5.16 11.63
C TRP A 35 32.51 6.61 12.11
N GLY A 36 33.28 7.54 11.54
CA GLY A 36 33.23 8.95 11.91
C GLY A 36 32.04 9.71 11.33
N THR A 37 31.33 9.12 10.35
CA THR A 37 30.26 9.80 9.60
C THR A 37 29.12 8.89 9.16
N ALA A 38 29.18 7.58 9.45
CA ALA A 38 28.13 6.66 9.09
C ALA A 38 27.11 6.58 10.24
N PRO A 39 25.81 6.84 9.98
CA PRO A 39 24.80 6.92 11.03
C PRO A 39 24.70 5.60 11.80
N SER A 40 24.53 5.68 13.12
CA SER A 40 24.25 4.51 13.96
C SER A 40 23.03 3.75 13.41
N LEU A 41 23.14 2.42 13.34
CA LEU A 41 22.02 1.58 12.94
C LEU A 41 20.81 1.82 13.86
N ARG A 42 19.61 1.80 13.26
CA ARG A 42 18.35 1.81 14.01
C ARG A 42 18.19 0.50 14.78
N ALA A 43 17.42 0.51 15.86
CA ALA A 43 17.21 -0.66 16.72
C ALA A 43 16.78 -1.90 15.92
N TRP A 44 15.82 -1.75 15.00
CA TRP A 44 15.36 -2.86 14.15
C TRP A 44 16.47 -3.39 13.22
N GLN A 45 17.33 -2.51 12.69
CA GLN A 45 18.43 -2.90 11.80
C GLN A 45 19.47 -3.71 12.57
N THR A 46 19.78 -3.31 13.81
CA THR A 46 20.67 -4.04 14.70
C THR A 46 20.08 -5.40 15.08
N ALA A 47 18.80 -5.46 15.43
CA ALA A 47 18.12 -6.70 15.79
C ALA A 47 18.05 -7.67 14.59
N ALA A 48 17.68 -7.18 13.41
CA ALA A 48 17.65 -7.96 12.18
C ALA A 48 19.04 -8.46 11.78
N LEU A 49 20.08 -7.62 11.90
CA LEU A 49 21.46 -7.99 11.59
C LEU A 49 21.95 -9.09 12.54
N ARG A 50 21.70 -8.95 13.83
CA ARG A 50 22.04 -9.98 14.82
C ARG A 50 21.34 -11.30 14.49
N GLY A 51 20.03 -11.26 14.25
CA GLY A 51 19.26 -12.44 13.87
C GLY A 51 19.71 -13.08 12.56
N TYR A 52 20.20 -12.29 11.60
CA TYR A 52 20.81 -12.78 10.36
C TYR A 52 22.14 -13.49 10.62
N LEU A 53 23.04 -12.85 11.37
CA LEU A 53 24.39 -13.38 11.63
C LEU A 53 24.38 -14.63 12.50
N ASP A 54 23.47 -14.69 13.48
CA ASP A 54 23.32 -15.84 14.38
C ASP A 54 22.81 -17.08 13.63
N ARG A 55 21.86 -16.91 12.71
CA ARG A 55 21.28 -18.01 11.92
C ARG A 55 22.11 -18.35 10.67
N ASN A 56 22.87 -17.39 10.15
CA ASN A 56 23.65 -17.47 8.91
C ASN A 56 22.91 -18.14 7.73
N PRO A 57 21.67 -17.71 7.41
CA PRO A 57 20.84 -18.43 6.46
C PRO A 57 21.29 -18.18 5.02
N ARG A 58 20.91 -19.10 4.12
CA ARG A 58 21.08 -18.91 2.68
C ARG A 58 20.14 -17.83 2.15
N ASP A 59 18.87 -17.92 2.56
CA ASP A 59 17.78 -17.03 2.19
C ASP A 59 17.33 -16.24 3.42
N PHE A 60 17.17 -14.92 3.27
CA PHE A 60 16.64 -14.08 4.34
C PHE A 60 15.66 -13.05 3.79
N LEU A 61 14.41 -13.09 4.24
CA LEU A 61 13.40 -12.10 3.91
C LEU A 61 13.23 -11.09 5.04
N ALA A 62 13.63 -9.85 4.79
CA ALA A 62 13.36 -8.71 5.66
C ALA A 62 12.17 -7.90 5.11
N VAL A 63 11.06 -7.92 5.85
CA VAL A 63 9.91 -7.06 5.58
C VAL A 63 10.06 -5.84 6.47
N ALA A 64 10.24 -4.65 5.88
CA ALA A 64 10.36 -3.42 6.65
C ALA A 64 9.61 -2.28 5.99
N THR A 65 8.80 -1.55 6.75
CA THR A 65 7.97 -0.44 6.27
C THR A 65 8.75 0.53 5.37
N PRO A 66 8.13 1.08 4.30
CA PRO A 66 8.76 2.08 3.45
C PRO A 66 9.39 3.22 4.26
N GLY A 67 10.65 3.58 3.94
CA GLY A 67 11.41 4.59 4.70
C GLY A 67 12.13 4.07 5.96
N ALA A 68 11.97 2.79 6.33
CA ALA A 68 12.63 2.19 7.49
C ALA A 68 14.17 2.09 7.37
N GLY A 69 14.73 2.28 6.17
CA GLY A 69 16.18 2.21 5.94
C GLY A 69 16.67 0.83 5.53
N LYS A 70 15.92 0.12 4.67
CA LYS A 70 16.26 -1.22 4.15
C LYS A 70 17.64 -1.26 3.47
N THR A 71 17.96 -0.23 2.70
CA THR A 71 19.26 -0.10 2.01
C THR A 71 20.43 -0.11 3.00
N THR A 72 20.35 0.65 4.10
CA THR A 72 21.39 0.68 5.13
C THR A 72 21.58 -0.69 5.78
N PHE A 73 20.48 -1.37 6.12
CA PHE A 73 20.52 -2.73 6.67
C PHE A 73 21.20 -3.70 5.69
N ALA A 74 20.79 -3.71 4.43
CA ALA A 74 21.32 -4.62 3.42
C ALA A 74 22.80 -4.40 3.11
N LEU A 75 23.23 -3.14 3.01
CA LEU A 75 24.64 -2.79 2.81
C LEU A 75 25.50 -3.16 4.03
N THR A 76 24.92 -3.10 5.24
CA THR A 76 25.61 -3.56 6.45
C THR A 76 25.80 -5.07 6.45
N VAL A 77 24.76 -5.84 6.09
CA VAL A 77 24.87 -7.29 5.88
C VAL A 77 25.94 -7.61 4.82
N ALA A 78 25.94 -6.87 3.70
CA ALA A 78 26.91 -7.06 2.63
C ALA A 78 28.34 -6.80 3.09
N ALA A 79 28.60 -5.70 3.80
CA ALA A 79 29.90 -5.36 4.36
C ALA A 79 30.40 -6.43 5.33
N GLU A 80 29.52 -6.94 6.21
CA GLU A 80 29.86 -7.99 7.17
C GLU A 80 30.22 -9.31 6.47
N LEU A 81 29.45 -9.73 5.47
CA LEU A 81 29.70 -10.96 4.72
C LEU A 81 31.00 -10.89 3.90
N LEU A 82 31.29 -9.72 3.30
CA LEU A 82 32.54 -9.48 2.57
C LEU A 82 33.73 -9.45 3.53
N GLY A 83 33.62 -8.75 4.66
CA GLY A 83 34.67 -8.68 5.68
C GLY A 83 35.05 -10.04 6.25
N ARG A 84 34.05 -10.92 6.45
CA ARG A 84 34.24 -12.32 6.88
C ARG A 84 34.62 -13.28 5.75
N ARG A 85 34.72 -12.82 4.50
CA ARG A 85 34.96 -13.64 3.29
C ARG A 85 33.96 -14.78 3.10
N LEU A 86 32.72 -14.56 3.53
CA LEU A 86 31.59 -15.47 3.28
C LEU A 86 31.06 -15.30 1.85
N VAL A 87 31.19 -14.09 1.30
CA VAL A 87 30.96 -13.78 -0.11
C VAL A 87 32.13 -12.96 -0.65
N ASP A 88 32.33 -13.01 -1.96
CA ASP A 88 33.37 -12.31 -2.72
C ASP A 88 32.79 -11.20 -3.61
N ARG A 89 31.51 -11.31 -3.98
CA ARG A 89 30.84 -10.43 -4.96
C ARG A 89 29.41 -10.10 -4.55
N LEU A 90 28.95 -8.94 -5.01
CA LEU A 90 27.58 -8.46 -4.81
C LEU A 90 26.82 -8.36 -6.13
N ILE A 91 25.54 -8.73 -6.12
CA ILE A 91 24.57 -8.39 -7.17
C ILE A 91 23.37 -7.74 -6.48
N ILE A 92 23.02 -6.52 -6.89
CA ILE A 92 21.84 -5.81 -6.38
C ILE A 92 20.80 -5.78 -7.50
N VAL A 93 19.60 -6.27 -7.22
CA VAL A 93 18.47 -6.27 -8.13
C VAL A 93 17.45 -5.26 -7.60
N ALA A 94 17.13 -4.25 -8.41
CA ALA A 94 16.16 -3.22 -8.09
C ALA A 94 15.01 -3.21 -9.13
N PRO A 95 13.84 -2.66 -8.82
CA PRO A 95 12.74 -2.64 -9.81
C PRO A 95 12.98 -1.68 -10.96
N THR A 96 13.61 -0.52 -10.72
CA THR A 96 13.80 0.51 -11.75
C THR A 96 15.26 0.90 -11.97
N GLU A 97 15.52 1.47 -13.15
CA GLU A 97 16.82 2.06 -13.51
C GLU A 97 17.24 3.19 -12.56
N HIS A 98 16.27 3.96 -12.04
CA HIS A 98 16.56 5.02 -11.09
C HIS A 98 16.99 4.47 -9.73
N LEU A 99 16.28 3.47 -9.20
CA LEU A 99 16.65 2.81 -7.95
C LEU A 99 18.02 2.11 -8.05
N LYS A 100 18.32 1.51 -9.19
CA LYS A 100 19.64 0.92 -9.48
C LYS A 100 20.78 1.91 -9.26
N LEU A 101 20.62 3.16 -9.73
CA LEU A 101 21.61 4.22 -9.54
C LEU A 101 21.71 4.63 -8.06
N GLN A 102 20.58 4.81 -7.37
CA GLN A 102 20.57 5.16 -5.95
C GLN A 102 21.24 4.08 -5.08
N TRP A 103 21.03 2.81 -5.39
CA TRP A 103 21.69 1.70 -4.72
C TRP A 103 23.21 1.74 -4.93
N ALA A 104 23.67 2.02 -6.15
CA ALA A 104 25.10 2.14 -6.43
C ALA A 104 25.73 3.33 -5.68
N GLU A 105 25.06 4.47 -5.63
CA GLU A 105 25.52 5.64 -4.86
C GLU A 105 25.54 5.37 -3.35
N ALA A 106 24.51 4.71 -2.81
CA ALA A 106 24.44 4.33 -1.41
C ALA A 106 25.54 3.31 -1.04
N ALA A 107 25.77 2.32 -1.92
CA ALA A 107 26.84 1.34 -1.75
C ALA A 107 28.22 2.00 -1.81
N ALA A 108 28.45 2.93 -2.73
CA ALA A 108 29.69 3.68 -2.82
C ALA A 108 29.97 4.49 -1.54
N ARG A 109 28.96 5.17 -0.98
CA ARG A 109 29.07 5.84 0.34
C ARG A 109 29.40 4.87 1.48
N ALA A 110 28.95 3.62 1.38
CA ALA A 110 29.27 2.56 2.32
C ALA A 110 30.61 1.85 2.04
N GLY A 111 31.41 2.32 1.08
CA GLY A 111 32.70 1.72 0.71
C GLY A 111 32.57 0.44 -0.13
N LEU A 112 31.39 0.18 -0.71
CA LEU A 112 31.09 -0.96 -1.57
C LEU A 112 30.85 -0.45 -3.00
N PRO A 113 31.89 -0.31 -3.83
CA PRO A 113 31.72 0.20 -5.19
C PRO A 113 30.92 -0.80 -6.05
N ILE A 114 29.77 -0.37 -6.54
CA ILE A 114 28.87 -1.16 -7.41
C ILE A 114 28.75 -0.49 -8.78
N ASP A 115 28.81 -1.27 -9.85
CA ASP A 115 28.61 -0.78 -11.22
C ASP A 115 27.09 -0.78 -11.58
N PRO A 116 26.46 0.39 -11.79
CA PRO A 116 25.07 0.48 -12.22
C PRO A 116 24.91 0.42 -13.75
N THR A 117 25.99 0.52 -14.52
CA THR A 117 25.94 0.60 -16.00
C THR A 117 25.96 -0.77 -16.67
N TYR A 118 26.06 -1.82 -15.86
CA TYR A 118 26.10 -3.19 -16.34
C TYR A 118 24.81 -3.55 -17.08
N SER A 119 24.96 -4.00 -18.32
CA SER A 119 23.89 -4.58 -19.13
C SER A 119 24.22 -6.04 -19.40
N ALA A 120 23.26 -6.94 -19.24
CA ALA A 120 23.47 -8.37 -19.45
C ALA A 120 23.95 -8.63 -20.89
N GLY A 121 25.23 -9.05 -21.03
CA GLY A 121 25.93 -9.17 -22.31
C GLY A 121 27.26 -8.41 -22.38
N LYS A 122 27.46 -7.38 -21.54
CA LYS A 122 28.81 -6.84 -21.28
C LYS A 122 29.56 -7.82 -20.38
N GLY A 123 30.77 -8.22 -20.79
CA GLY A 123 31.57 -9.24 -20.13
C GLY A 123 32.11 -8.83 -18.75
N LYS A 124 33.43 -8.65 -18.63
CA LYS A 124 34.10 -8.31 -17.36
C LYS A 124 33.70 -6.90 -16.91
N ILE A 125 33.44 -6.75 -15.61
CA ILE A 125 33.40 -5.44 -14.94
C ILE A 125 34.81 -4.97 -14.60
N SER A 126 34.99 -3.66 -14.36
CA SER A 126 36.26 -3.15 -13.80
C SER A 126 36.59 -3.88 -12.50
N SER A 127 37.88 -4.10 -12.23
CA SER A 127 38.37 -4.64 -10.96
C SER A 127 38.03 -3.74 -9.77
N ASP A 128 37.75 -2.47 -10.02
CA ASP A 128 37.43 -1.47 -8.99
C ASP A 128 36.06 -1.69 -8.35
N TYR A 129 35.16 -2.45 -9.02
CA TYR A 129 33.84 -2.75 -8.50
C TYR A 129 33.81 -4.10 -7.79
N VAL A 130 33.13 -4.15 -6.64
CA VAL A 130 32.86 -5.41 -5.90
C VAL A 130 31.61 -6.11 -6.42
N GLY A 131 30.75 -5.42 -7.17
CA GLY A 131 29.49 -5.96 -7.67
C GLY A 131 28.83 -5.14 -8.77
N VAL A 132 27.62 -5.55 -9.14
CA VAL A 132 26.77 -4.86 -10.13
C VAL A 132 25.39 -4.59 -9.55
N ALA A 133 24.75 -3.52 -10.02
CA ALA A 133 23.33 -3.29 -9.83
C ALA A 133 22.61 -3.52 -11.17
N VAL A 134 21.47 -4.19 -11.15
CA VAL A 134 20.65 -4.55 -12.33
C VAL A 134 19.17 -4.40 -12.00
N THR A 135 18.32 -4.40 -13.03
CA THR A 135 16.86 -4.40 -12.85
C THR A 135 16.27 -5.80 -12.97
N TYR A 136 15.09 -6.05 -12.38
CA TYR A 136 14.35 -7.31 -12.60
C TYR A 136 14.12 -7.60 -14.09
N ALA A 137 13.69 -6.58 -14.85
CA ALA A 137 13.57 -6.68 -16.31
C ALA A 137 14.92 -7.03 -16.98
N GLY A 138 16.02 -6.38 -16.55
CA GLY A 138 17.36 -6.67 -17.06
C GLY A 138 17.84 -8.10 -16.78
N VAL A 139 17.46 -8.67 -15.63
CA VAL A 139 17.69 -10.08 -15.31
C VAL A 139 16.85 -10.97 -16.23
N GLY A 140 15.57 -10.68 -16.40
CA GLY A 140 14.65 -11.43 -17.27
C GLY A 140 15.08 -11.47 -18.74
N VAL A 141 15.76 -10.43 -19.24
CA VAL A 141 16.28 -10.40 -20.61
C VAL A 141 17.38 -11.44 -20.85
N ASN A 142 18.26 -11.69 -19.87
CA ASN A 142 19.33 -12.68 -19.99
C ASN A 142 19.70 -13.29 -18.62
N PRO A 143 18.88 -14.24 -18.12
CA PRO A 143 19.10 -14.90 -16.84
C PRO A 143 20.41 -15.70 -16.81
N LEU A 144 20.77 -16.37 -17.92
CA LEU A 144 21.96 -17.21 -18.02
C LEU A 144 23.25 -16.41 -17.80
N ALA A 145 23.35 -15.19 -18.32
CA ALA A 145 24.52 -14.34 -18.07
C ALA A 145 24.68 -14.01 -16.58
N MET A 146 23.57 -13.82 -15.86
CA MET A 146 23.58 -13.61 -14.41
C MET A 146 23.93 -14.91 -13.68
N ARG A 147 23.38 -16.04 -14.11
CA ARG A 147 23.70 -17.35 -13.55
C ARG A 147 25.20 -17.67 -13.60
N ILE A 148 25.82 -17.53 -14.78
CA ILE A 148 27.27 -17.77 -14.96
C ILE A 148 28.09 -16.91 -14.00
N ARG A 149 27.67 -15.66 -13.78
CA ARG A 149 28.34 -14.74 -12.86
C ARG A 149 28.16 -15.18 -11.40
N THR A 150 26.93 -15.54 -11.02
CA THR A 150 26.57 -16.01 -9.68
C THR A 150 27.31 -17.30 -9.33
N GLU A 151 27.48 -18.24 -10.28
CA GLU A 151 28.20 -19.49 -10.09
C GLU A 151 29.73 -19.30 -9.98
N ARG A 152 30.26 -18.29 -10.68
CA ARG A 152 31.71 -18.06 -10.75
C ARG A 152 32.32 -17.57 -9.42
N PHE A 153 31.53 -16.93 -8.56
CA PHE A 153 31.99 -16.32 -7.31
C PHE A 153 31.02 -16.61 -6.18
N LYS A 154 31.49 -16.63 -4.92
CA LYS A 154 30.57 -16.64 -3.77
C LYS A 154 29.82 -15.32 -3.75
N THR A 155 28.58 -15.31 -4.21
CA THR A 155 27.84 -14.08 -4.47
C THR A 155 26.74 -13.88 -3.44
N LEU A 156 26.65 -12.68 -2.87
CA LEU A 156 25.45 -12.18 -2.20
C LEU A 156 24.56 -11.50 -3.25
N VAL A 157 23.32 -11.96 -3.36
CA VAL A 157 22.30 -11.30 -4.17
C VAL A 157 21.35 -10.55 -3.23
N ILE A 158 21.22 -9.25 -3.44
CA ILE A 158 20.26 -8.39 -2.73
C ILE A 158 19.09 -8.15 -3.69
N LEU A 159 17.89 -8.55 -3.30
CA LEU A 159 16.65 -8.44 -4.06
C LEU A 159 15.79 -7.37 -3.38
N ASP A 160 15.86 -6.14 -3.89
CA ASP A 160 15.10 -5.02 -3.36
C ASP A 160 13.68 -4.99 -3.94
N GLU A 161 12.69 -4.76 -3.08
CA GLU A 161 11.27 -4.87 -3.42
C GLU A 161 10.97 -6.18 -4.17
N ILE A 162 11.33 -7.32 -3.56
CA ILE A 162 11.23 -8.66 -4.16
C ILE A 162 9.84 -9.01 -4.70
N HIS A 163 8.81 -8.25 -4.31
CA HIS A 163 7.45 -8.39 -4.84
C HIS A 163 7.39 -8.22 -6.35
N HIS A 164 8.27 -7.42 -6.94
CA HIS A 164 8.35 -7.29 -8.39
C HIS A 164 8.71 -8.60 -9.10
N ALA A 165 9.38 -9.55 -8.44
CA ALA A 165 9.59 -10.87 -9.03
C ALA A 165 8.28 -11.68 -9.17
N GLY A 166 7.19 -11.26 -8.51
CA GLY A 166 5.83 -11.80 -8.69
C GLY A 166 5.01 -11.08 -9.77
N ASP A 167 5.37 -9.84 -10.16
CA ASP A 167 4.60 -9.04 -11.14
C ASP A 167 4.46 -9.71 -12.51
N SER A 168 5.44 -10.54 -12.89
CA SER A 168 5.36 -11.36 -14.10
C SER A 168 6.06 -12.70 -13.93
N LEU A 169 5.48 -13.74 -14.52
CA LEU A 169 6.06 -15.08 -14.54
C LEU A 169 7.49 -15.09 -15.11
N THR A 170 7.75 -14.29 -16.14
CA THR A 170 9.06 -14.21 -16.80
C THR A 170 10.14 -13.62 -15.90
N TRP A 171 9.81 -12.60 -15.08
CA TRP A 171 10.77 -12.05 -14.12
C TRP A 171 11.03 -13.04 -12.98
N GLY A 172 9.99 -13.69 -12.46
CA GLY A 172 10.14 -14.72 -11.42
C GLY A 172 11.01 -15.90 -11.86
N GLU A 173 10.77 -16.45 -13.06
CA GLU A 173 11.58 -17.52 -13.62
C GLU A 173 13.02 -17.08 -13.88
N GLY A 174 13.23 -15.90 -14.47
CA GLY A 174 14.56 -15.36 -14.72
C GLY A 174 15.36 -15.13 -13.43
N VAL A 175 14.73 -14.59 -12.39
CA VAL A 175 15.35 -14.40 -11.06
C VAL A 175 15.72 -15.75 -10.45
N ARG A 176 14.85 -16.75 -10.53
CA ARG A 176 15.11 -18.10 -10.03
C ARG A 176 16.31 -18.72 -10.77
N GLU A 177 16.32 -18.69 -12.10
CA GLU A 177 17.42 -19.24 -12.90
C GLU A 177 18.76 -18.53 -12.63
N ALA A 178 18.74 -17.20 -12.59
CA ALA A 178 19.93 -16.38 -12.43
C ALA A 178 20.61 -16.53 -11.06
N PHE A 179 19.80 -16.68 -9.99
CA PHE A 179 20.27 -16.55 -8.63
C PHE A 179 20.07 -17.79 -7.77
N GLU A 180 19.54 -18.89 -8.32
CA GLU A 180 19.54 -20.18 -7.62
C GLU A 180 20.93 -20.59 -7.12
N PRO A 181 22.05 -20.35 -7.82
CA PRO A 181 23.38 -20.72 -7.34
C PRO A 181 23.98 -19.80 -6.27
N ALA A 182 23.30 -18.72 -5.89
CA ALA A 182 23.87 -17.72 -4.99
C ALA A 182 24.26 -18.32 -3.63
N ALA A 183 25.37 -17.80 -3.07
CA ALA A 183 25.86 -18.22 -1.76
C ALA A 183 24.97 -17.67 -0.64
N ARG A 184 24.46 -16.45 -0.82
CA ARG A 184 23.52 -15.77 0.08
C ARG A 184 22.53 -14.95 -0.75
N ARG A 185 21.27 -14.90 -0.31
CA ARG A 185 20.18 -14.12 -0.92
C ARG A 185 19.48 -13.33 0.18
N LEU A 186 19.48 -12.01 0.04
CA LEU A 186 18.82 -11.09 0.95
C LEU A 186 17.66 -10.43 0.21
N ALA A 187 16.44 -10.79 0.59
CA ALA A 187 15.22 -10.24 0.04
C ALA A 187 14.67 -9.13 0.93
N LEU A 188 14.29 -8.00 0.33
CA LEU A 188 13.75 -6.82 1.02
C LEU A 188 12.38 -6.49 0.43
N THR A 189 11.42 -6.13 1.27
CA THR A 189 10.12 -5.61 0.79
C THR A 189 9.51 -4.63 1.79
N GLY A 190 8.82 -3.60 1.27
CA GLY A 190 8.03 -2.66 2.06
C GLY A 190 6.64 -3.18 2.43
N THR A 191 6.12 -4.12 1.65
CA THR A 191 4.74 -4.60 1.72
C THR A 191 4.75 -6.09 2.04
N PRO A 192 4.15 -6.51 3.17
CA PRO A 192 4.01 -7.93 3.48
C PRO A 192 3.13 -8.58 2.42
N PHE A 193 3.56 -9.72 1.87
CA PHE A 193 2.78 -10.42 0.85
C PHE A 193 1.56 -11.08 1.46
N ARG A 194 0.41 -10.84 0.85
CA ARG A 194 -0.82 -11.57 1.14
C ARG A 194 -1.27 -12.24 -0.16
N SER A 195 -1.27 -13.58 -0.12
CA SER A 195 -1.91 -14.48 -1.08
C SER A 195 -1.73 -14.10 -2.56
N ASP A 196 -0.61 -14.50 -3.16
CA ASP A 196 -0.47 -14.51 -4.62
C ASP A 196 -0.55 -15.95 -5.14
N VAL A 197 -1.19 -16.12 -6.29
CA VAL A 197 -1.32 -17.41 -7.01
C VAL A 197 0.06 -17.87 -7.50
N ASN A 198 1.01 -16.94 -7.66
CA ASN A 198 2.38 -17.22 -8.10
C ASN A 198 3.40 -17.08 -6.96
N PRO A 199 4.11 -18.15 -6.58
CA PRO A 199 5.12 -18.07 -5.52
C PRO A 199 6.35 -17.30 -5.99
N ILE A 200 6.74 -16.32 -5.19
CA ILE A 200 7.91 -15.48 -5.44
C ILE A 200 9.19 -16.29 -5.17
N PRO A 201 10.19 -16.23 -6.08
CA PRO A 201 11.45 -16.93 -5.87
C PRO A 201 12.10 -16.58 -4.52
N PHE A 202 12.60 -17.61 -3.84
CA PHE A 202 13.35 -17.49 -2.57
C PHE A 202 12.54 -16.99 -1.37
N VAL A 203 11.21 -16.82 -1.50
CA VAL A 203 10.31 -16.53 -0.39
C VAL A 203 9.75 -17.83 0.17
N THR A 204 9.78 -17.98 1.50
CA THR A 204 9.16 -19.12 2.18
C THR A 204 7.68 -18.83 2.44
N TYR A 205 6.82 -19.81 2.24
CA TYR A 205 5.38 -19.71 2.53
C TYR A 205 4.99 -20.72 3.61
N ARG A 206 4.08 -20.34 4.50
CA ARG A 206 3.48 -21.21 5.52
C ARG A 206 1.97 -21.30 5.29
N PRO A 207 1.31 -22.40 5.66
CA PRO A 207 -0.15 -22.49 5.60
C PRO A 207 -0.80 -21.37 6.42
N GLY A 208 -1.72 -20.62 5.81
CA GLY A 208 -2.53 -19.62 6.46
C GLY A 208 -3.72 -20.22 7.24
N PRO A 209 -4.42 -19.42 8.05
CA PRO A 209 -5.60 -19.85 8.82
C PRO A 209 -6.75 -20.35 7.95
N ASP A 210 -6.85 -19.82 6.73
CA ASP A 210 -7.80 -20.13 5.65
C ASP A 210 -7.31 -21.25 4.71
N GLY A 211 -6.11 -21.80 4.96
CA GLY A 211 -5.46 -22.77 4.07
C GLY A 211 -4.68 -22.13 2.92
N ILE A 212 -4.73 -20.80 2.75
CA ILE A 212 -3.99 -20.09 1.71
C ILE A 212 -2.55 -19.85 2.16
N PRO A 213 -1.54 -20.17 1.34
CA PRO A 213 -0.15 -19.94 1.72
C PRO A 213 0.16 -18.45 1.95
N VAL A 214 0.69 -18.12 3.13
CA VAL A 214 1.12 -16.77 3.50
C VAL A 214 2.65 -16.71 3.55
N SER A 215 3.24 -15.63 3.02
CA SER A 215 4.69 -15.46 3.08
C SER A 215 5.18 -15.38 4.53
N ALA A 216 6.32 -16.03 4.81
CA ALA A 216 6.96 -16.05 6.10
C ALA A 216 8.28 -15.27 6.03
N ALA A 217 8.29 -14.10 6.68
CA ALA A 217 9.49 -13.29 6.82
C ALA A 217 10.43 -13.83 7.90
N ASP A 218 11.73 -13.64 7.70
CA ASP A 218 12.76 -13.91 8.71
C ASP A 218 12.87 -12.80 9.74
N TYR A 219 12.49 -11.58 9.35
CA TYR A 219 12.38 -10.43 10.22
C TYR A 219 11.32 -9.48 9.67
N THR A 220 10.42 -9.02 10.55
CA THR A 220 9.38 -8.05 10.22
C THR A 220 9.57 -6.80 11.06
N TYR A 221 9.63 -5.66 10.40
CA TYR A 221 9.53 -4.32 10.96
C TYR A 221 8.34 -3.62 10.31
N GLY A 222 7.17 -3.84 10.90
CA GLY A 222 5.90 -3.34 10.39
C GLY A 222 5.70 -1.86 10.68
N TYR A 223 4.56 -1.37 10.20
CA TYR A 223 4.17 0.02 10.34
C TYR A 223 3.97 0.41 11.81
N ALA A 224 3.50 -0.52 12.63
CA ALA A 224 3.32 -0.37 14.07
C ALA A 224 4.62 -0.05 14.80
N GLU A 225 5.65 -0.89 14.62
CA GLU A 225 6.95 -0.67 15.25
C GLU A 225 7.60 0.60 14.70
N ALA A 226 7.44 0.87 13.40
CA ALA A 226 7.94 2.08 12.77
C ALA A 226 7.31 3.36 13.35
N LEU A 227 6.01 3.34 13.67
CA LEU A 227 5.33 4.45 14.34
C LEU A 227 5.82 4.62 15.78
N ALA A 228 5.97 3.53 16.52
CA ALA A 228 6.44 3.54 17.91
C ALA A 228 7.88 4.09 18.02
N ASP A 229 8.73 3.75 17.04
CA ASP A 229 10.10 4.24 16.94
C ASP A 229 10.21 5.65 16.33
N HIS A 230 9.08 6.28 15.98
CA HIS A 230 9.01 7.59 15.30
C HIS A 230 9.77 7.62 13.95
N VAL A 231 9.91 6.49 13.28
CA VAL A 231 10.54 6.37 11.95
C VAL A 231 9.58 6.80 10.84
N VAL A 232 8.29 6.55 11.05
CA VAL A 232 7.21 6.99 10.18
C VAL A 232 6.23 7.84 10.97
N ARG A 233 5.40 8.60 10.26
CA ARG A 233 4.31 9.39 10.82
C ARG A 233 2.95 8.73 10.58
N PRO A 234 1.97 9.00 11.45
CA PRO A 234 0.62 8.49 11.27
C PRO A 234 -0.06 9.11 10.04
N VAL A 235 -1.01 8.36 9.49
CA VAL A 235 -1.87 8.77 8.38
C VAL A 235 -3.30 8.88 8.88
N LEU A 236 -3.96 9.98 8.56
CA LEU A 236 -5.39 10.20 8.72
C LEU A 236 -6.05 9.97 7.37
N PHE A 237 -6.95 8.99 7.26
CA PHE A 237 -7.73 8.80 6.04
C PHE A 237 -9.05 9.55 6.15
N LEU A 238 -9.38 10.36 5.15
CA LEU A 238 -10.60 11.15 5.09
C LEU A 238 -11.48 10.58 3.97
N ALA A 239 -12.54 9.88 4.34
CA ALA A 239 -13.46 9.23 3.41
C ALA A 239 -14.52 10.21 2.91
N TYR A 240 -14.69 10.28 1.59
CA TYR A 240 -15.71 11.10 0.94
C TYR A 240 -16.71 10.21 0.21
N SER A 241 -17.97 10.31 0.60
CA SER A 241 -19.13 9.69 -0.02
C SER A 241 -19.77 10.65 -1.03
N GLY A 242 -20.90 10.27 -1.61
CA GLY A 242 -21.59 11.13 -2.57
C GLY A 242 -22.61 10.43 -3.44
N GLN A 243 -23.66 11.17 -3.81
CA GLN A 243 -24.61 10.72 -4.82
C GLN A 243 -23.99 10.85 -6.21
N MET A 244 -24.08 9.78 -7.00
CA MET A 244 -23.56 9.65 -8.35
C MET A 244 -24.69 9.35 -9.30
N GLN A 245 -24.76 10.08 -10.41
CA GLN A 245 -25.74 9.89 -11.47
C GLN A 245 -25.02 9.79 -12.80
N TRP A 246 -25.31 8.74 -13.56
CA TRP A 246 -24.72 8.52 -14.88
C TRP A 246 -25.72 7.86 -15.83
N ARG A 247 -25.47 8.01 -17.12
CA ARG A 247 -26.24 7.35 -18.18
C ARG A 247 -25.50 6.10 -18.65
N THR A 248 -26.19 4.96 -18.65
CA THR A 248 -25.65 3.69 -19.15
C THR A 248 -25.75 3.60 -20.67
N ARG A 249 -25.13 2.56 -21.26
CA ARG A 249 -25.19 2.29 -22.72
C ARG A 249 -26.61 2.09 -23.25
N ALA A 250 -27.54 1.63 -22.42
CA ALA A 250 -28.94 1.43 -22.79
C ALA A 250 -29.75 2.74 -22.79
N GLY A 251 -29.15 3.86 -22.36
CA GLY A 251 -29.82 5.13 -22.15
C GLY A 251 -30.45 5.28 -20.77
N ASP A 252 -30.39 4.23 -19.93
CA ASP A 252 -30.94 4.27 -18.57
C ASP A 252 -30.10 5.18 -17.68
N GLU A 253 -30.77 6.08 -16.97
CA GLU A 253 -30.17 6.90 -15.91
C GLU A 253 -30.11 6.10 -14.62
N VAL A 254 -28.90 5.94 -14.09
CA VAL A 254 -28.63 5.20 -12.87
C VAL A 254 -28.14 6.18 -11.82
N ALA A 255 -28.73 6.08 -10.62
CA ALA A 255 -28.29 6.80 -9.44
C ALA A 255 -27.76 5.80 -8.40
N ALA A 256 -26.59 6.07 -7.83
CA ALA A 256 -26.00 5.29 -6.75
C ALA A 256 -25.23 6.18 -5.78
N SER A 257 -25.12 5.74 -4.53
CA SER A 257 -24.44 6.47 -3.47
C SER A 257 -23.12 5.78 -3.14
N LEU A 258 -21.99 6.47 -3.29
CA LEU A 258 -20.71 6.01 -2.72
C LEU A 258 -20.83 5.99 -1.20
N GLY A 259 -20.43 4.89 -0.56
CA GLY A 259 -20.58 4.66 0.89
C GLY A 259 -21.76 3.75 1.26
N GLU A 260 -22.70 3.51 0.34
CA GLU A 260 -23.78 2.54 0.54
C GLU A 260 -23.44 1.15 -0.04
N PRO A 261 -24.07 0.06 0.46
CA PRO A 261 -23.86 -1.28 -0.10
C PRO A 261 -24.31 -1.35 -1.58
N LEU A 262 -23.33 -1.48 -2.49
CA LEU A 262 -23.53 -1.59 -3.92
C LEU A 262 -22.91 -2.88 -4.48
N THR A 263 -23.36 -3.32 -5.66
CA THR A 263 -22.66 -4.38 -6.39
C THR A 263 -21.30 -3.89 -6.88
N LYS A 264 -20.37 -4.81 -7.18
CA LYS A 264 -19.03 -4.46 -7.67
C LYS A 264 -19.09 -3.58 -8.93
N ASP A 265 -19.96 -3.92 -9.88
CA ASP A 265 -20.11 -3.17 -11.13
C ASP A 265 -20.66 -1.75 -10.91
N LEU A 266 -21.68 -1.62 -10.06
CA LEU A 266 -22.23 -0.31 -9.71
C LEU A 266 -21.22 0.54 -8.94
N THR A 267 -20.43 -0.07 -8.06
CA THR A 267 -19.35 0.60 -7.33
C THR A 267 -18.29 1.12 -8.28
N ALA A 268 -17.86 0.31 -9.25
CA ALA A 268 -16.86 0.72 -10.25
C ALA A 268 -17.37 1.87 -11.12
N GLN A 269 -18.65 1.84 -11.52
CA GLN A 269 -19.27 2.92 -12.29
C GLN A 269 -19.43 4.20 -11.45
N ALA A 270 -19.95 4.10 -10.23
CA ALA A 270 -20.07 5.23 -9.31
C ALA A 270 -18.71 5.87 -8.99
N LEU A 271 -17.67 5.06 -8.79
CA LEU A 271 -16.30 5.54 -8.60
C LEU A 271 -15.80 6.27 -9.85
N ARG A 272 -16.05 5.74 -11.07
CA ARG A 272 -15.69 6.42 -12.31
C ARG A 272 -16.41 7.77 -12.45
N THR A 273 -17.69 7.85 -12.08
CA THR A 273 -18.48 9.10 -12.06
C THR A 273 -17.94 10.11 -11.05
N ALA A 274 -17.54 9.65 -9.86
CA ALA A 274 -16.98 10.52 -8.82
C ALA A 274 -15.64 11.14 -9.24
N LEU A 275 -14.82 10.37 -9.95
CA LEU A 275 -13.51 10.79 -10.41
C LEU A 275 -13.55 11.67 -11.68
N ASP A 276 -14.72 11.89 -12.27
CA ASP A 276 -14.86 12.77 -13.42
C ASP A 276 -14.44 14.21 -13.08
N PRO A 277 -13.42 14.79 -13.76
CA PRO A 277 -13.01 16.18 -13.55
C PRO A 277 -14.10 17.22 -13.88
N GLU A 278 -15.08 16.88 -14.72
CA GLU A 278 -16.19 17.76 -15.09
C GLU A 278 -17.35 17.68 -14.08
N GLY A 279 -17.37 16.64 -13.24
CA GLY A 279 -18.32 16.50 -12.13
C GLY A 279 -18.04 17.43 -10.96
N SER A 280 -18.93 17.46 -9.95
CA SER A 280 -18.77 18.33 -8.78
C SER A 280 -18.02 17.67 -7.61
N TRP A 281 -17.91 16.34 -7.61
CA TRP A 281 -17.26 15.59 -6.54
C TRP A 281 -15.76 15.91 -6.44
N MET A 282 -15.01 15.77 -7.55
CA MET A 282 -13.57 16.00 -7.54
C MET A 282 -13.17 17.44 -7.20
N PRO A 283 -13.80 18.50 -7.78
CA PRO A 283 -13.54 19.87 -7.36
C PRO A 283 -13.74 20.10 -5.86
N SER A 284 -14.77 19.49 -5.26
CA SER A 284 -15.08 19.60 -3.84
C SER A 284 -14.00 18.94 -2.98
N VAL A 285 -13.58 17.72 -3.34
CA VAL A 285 -12.51 16.99 -2.63
C VAL A 285 -11.16 17.70 -2.76
N LEU A 286 -10.82 18.22 -3.94
CA LEU A 286 -9.58 18.99 -4.14
C LEU A 286 -9.58 20.29 -3.33
N ALA A 287 -10.73 20.97 -3.20
CA ALA A 287 -10.85 22.17 -2.37
C ALA A 287 -10.70 21.85 -0.88
N ALA A 288 -11.31 20.76 -0.39
CA ALA A 288 -11.11 20.30 0.98
C ALA A 288 -9.65 19.91 1.25
N ALA A 289 -9.01 19.21 0.30
CA ALA A 289 -7.61 18.83 0.39
C ALA A 289 -6.66 20.05 0.40
N ASP A 290 -6.94 21.10 -0.36
CA ASP A 290 -6.13 22.33 -0.31
C ASP A 290 -6.33 23.14 0.98
N LYS A 291 -7.54 23.15 1.56
CA LYS A 291 -7.77 23.67 2.92
C LYS A 291 -6.92 22.91 3.93
N ARG A 292 -6.95 21.57 3.90
CA ARG A 292 -6.09 20.72 4.75
C ARG A 292 -4.61 21.05 4.56
N LEU A 293 -4.15 21.16 3.31
CA LEU A 293 -2.75 21.49 3.01
C LEU A 293 -2.37 22.87 3.55
N SER A 294 -3.25 23.86 3.45
CA SER A 294 -3.05 25.19 4.01
C SER A 294 -2.85 25.17 5.52
N GLU A 295 -3.65 24.36 6.24
CA GLU A 295 -3.53 24.18 7.69
C GLU A 295 -2.23 23.48 8.09
N VAL A 296 -1.83 22.44 7.34
CA VAL A 296 -0.55 21.76 7.54
C VAL A 296 0.62 22.75 7.32
N ARG A 297 0.53 23.60 6.27
CA ARG A 297 1.57 24.57 5.93
C ARG A 297 1.74 25.71 6.95
N ARG A 298 0.81 25.91 7.89
CA ARG A 298 1.03 26.82 9.03
C ARG A 298 2.18 26.38 9.94
N HIS A 299 2.41 25.08 10.03
CA HIS A 299 3.42 24.47 10.89
C HIS A 299 4.59 23.87 10.09
N VAL A 300 4.31 23.41 8.87
CA VAL A 300 5.29 22.80 7.97
C VAL A 300 5.25 23.56 6.63
N PRO A 301 5.93 24.72 6.51
CA PRO A 301 5.72 25.68 5.41
C PRO A 301 5.89 25.12 4.00
N ASP A 302 6.74 24.10 3.85
CA ASP A 302 7.07 23.46 2.58
C ASP A 302 6.25 22.18 2.31
N ALA A 303 5.23 21.88 3.12
CA ALA A 303 4.39 20.70 2.91
C ALA A 303 3.76 20.73 1.52
N GLY A 304 3.82 19.58 0.84
CA GLY A 304 3.29 19.37 -0.50
C GLY A 304 2.09 18.43 -0.52
N GLY A 305 1.23 18.61 -1.51
CA GLY A 305 0.12 17.73 -1.84
C GLY A 305 0.40 16.88 -3.08
N LEU A 306 -0.15 15.66 -3.13
CA LEU A 306 -0.09 14.76 -4.28
C LEU A 306 -1.49 14.27 -4.67
N VAL A 307 -1.87 14.49 -5.92
CA VAL A 307 -3.06 13.86 -6.53
C VAL A 307 -2.62 12.69 -7.39
N ILE A 308 -3.16 11.49 -7.12
CA ILE A 308 -2.86 10.27 -7.87
C ILE A 308 -3.98 10.04 -8.89
N ALA A 309 -3.71 10.37 -10.15
CA ALA A 309 -4.65 10.26 -11.26
C ALA A 309 -4.57 8.90 -11.97
N SER A 310 -5.70 8.47 -12.54
CA SER A 310 -5.79 7.25 -13.36
C SER A 310 -4.96 7.31 -14.64
N ASP A 311 -4.99 8.45 -15.33
CA ASP A 311 -4.43 8.63 -16.68
C ASP A 311 -3.98 10.09 -16.91
N GLN A 312 -3.32 10.32 -18.04
CA GLN A 312 -2.71 11.61 -18.39
C GLN A 312 -3.73 12.73 -18.63
N ASP A 313 -4.91 12.40 -19.13
CA ASP A 313 -5.95 13.39 -19.42
C ASP A 313 -6.59 13.87 -18.13
N SER A 314 -6.95 12.93 -17.26
CA SER A 314 -7.40 13.17 -15.88
C SER A 314 -6.37 13.99 -15.10
N ALA A 315 -5.07 13.64 -15.18
CA ALA A 315 -4.02 14.40 -14.50
C ALA A 315 -3.93 15.86 -14.96
N ARG A 316 -4.03 16.11 -16.27
CA ARG A 316 -4.04 17.48 -16.81
C ARG A 316 -5.31 18.23 -16.40
N ALA A 317 -6.46 17.55 -16.35
CA ALA A 317 -7.73 18.13 -15.92
C ALA A 317 -7.70 18.50 -14.43
N TYR A 318 -7.26 17.60 -13.54
CA TYR A 318 -7.11 17.90 -12.12
C TYR A 318 -6.11 19.03 -11.85
N ALA A 319 -5.04 19.13 -12.63
CA ALA A 319 -4.10 20.26 -12.52
C ALA A 319 -4.74 21.61 -12.88
N LYS A 320 -5.69 21.64 -13.83
CA LYS A 320 -6.48 22.84 -14.14
C LYS A 320 -7.45 23.18 -13.00
N LEU A 321 -8.13 22.18 -12.42
CA LEU A 321 -8.99 22.37 -11.26
C LEU A 321 -8.21 22.90 -10.05
N LEU A 322 -7.04 22.34 -9.76
CA LEU A 322 -6.19 22.85 -8.69
C LEU A 322 -5.76 24.30 -8.94
N ARG A 323 -5.50 24.69 -10.19
CA ARG A 323 -5.18 26.08 -10.51
C ARG A 323 -6.38 27.01 -10.29
N SER A 324 -7.60 26.59 -10.59
CA SER A 324 -8.79 27.41 -10.32
C SER A 324 -9.09 27.52 -8.82
N ILE A 325 -8.84 26.45 -8.06
CA ILE A 325 -9.05 26.40 -6.60
C ILE A 325 -7.98 27.22 -5.85
N THR A 326 -6.71 27.04 -6.21
CA THR A 326 -5.57 27.56 -5.43
C THR A 326 -4.96 28.83 -6.00
N GLY A 327 -5.23 29.17 -7.27
CA GLY A 327 -4.54 30.22 -8.02
C GLY A 327 -3.14 29.84 -8.52
N GLU A 328 -2.57 28.72 -8.07
CA GLU A 328 -1.22 28.26 -8.42
C GLU A 328 -1.24 27.05 -9.36
N ALA A 329 -0.26 26.98 -10.27
CA ALA A 329 -0.15 25.84 -11.18
C ALA A 329 0.48 24.62 -10.47
N ALA A 330 -0.20 23.48 -10.50
CA ALA A 330 0.34 22.22 -10.02
C ALA A 330 1.46 21.68 -10.92
N THR A 331 2.40 20.94 -10.33
CA THR A 331 3.45 20.23 -11.08
C THR A 331 2.89 18.94 -11.64
N VAL A 332 2.79 18.84 -12.97
CA VAL A 332 2.21 17.66 -13.63
C VAL A 332 3.31 16.68 -14.03
N VAL A 333 3.22 15.45 -13.53
CA VAL A 333 4.14 14.35 -13.79
C VAL A 333 3.40 13.23 -14.49
N LEU A 334 3.55 13.16 -15.80
CA LEU A 334 2.96 12.09 -16.61
C LEU A 334 3.96 10.92 -16.64
N SER A 335 3.49 9.68 -16.54
CA SER A 335 4.36 8.52 -16.73
C SER A 335 5.01 8.58 -18.13
N ASP A 336 6.21 8.03 -18.27
CA ASP A 336 6.93 7.79 -19.56
C ASP A 336 7.94 8.85 -20.04
N GLU A 337 8.18 9.94 -19.29
CA GLU A 337 9.21 10.92 -19.66
C GLU A 337 10.49 10.79 -18.81
N LYS A 338 11.68 10.83 -19.44
CA LYS A 338 12.96 11.12 -18.73
C LYS A 338 12.89 12.44 -17.94
N ALA A 339 12.00 13.34 -18.33
CA ALA A 339 11.73 14.60 -17.64
C ALA A 339 10.97 14.41 -16.31
N SER A 340 10.27 13.28 -16.09
CA SER A 340 9.47 13.04 -14.88
C SER A 340 10.34 12.99 -13.63
N SER A 341 11.44 12.23 -13.62
CA SER A 341 12.38 12.22 -12.48
C SER A 341 12.93 13.60 -12.14
N LYS A 342 13.23 14.42 -13.17
CA LYS A 342 13.69 15.81 -12.98
C LYS A 342 12.60 16.70 -12.38
N LYS A 343 11.35 16.60 -12.88
CA LYS A 343 10.20 17.35 -12.35
C LYS A 343 9.93 17.01 -10.89
N ILE A 344 10.05 15.73 -10.51
CA ILE A 344 9.84 15.29 -9.12
C ILE A 344 10.96 15.77 -8.23
N SER A 345 12.22 15.69 -8.68
CA SER A 345 13.37 16.22 -7.93
C SER A 345 13.22 17.73 -7.70
N GLN A 346 12.88 18.48 -8.75
CA GLN A 346 12.57 19.91 -8.65
C GLN A 346 11.42 20.20 -7.70
N PHE A 347 10.35 19.40 -7.73
CA PHE A 347 9.24 19.53 -6.80
C PHE A 347 9.64 19.20 -5.36
N SER A 348 10.57 18.29 -5.14
CA SER A 348 11.10 17.96 -3.81
C SER A 348 11.94 19.11 -3.22
N GLU A 349 12.60 19.88 -4.08
CA GLU A 349 13.51 20.99 -3.70
C GLU A 349 12.84 22.37 -3.63
N ASN A 350 11.61 22.52 -4.13
CA ASN A 350 10.89 23.80 -4.14
C ASN A 350 9.75 23.85 -3.11
N ASP A 351 8.98 24.94 -3.08
CA ASP A 351 7.88 25.20 -2.15
C ASP A 351 6.49 25.06 -2.78
N ARG A 352 6.41 24.61 -4.05
CA ARG A 352 5.14 24.45 -4.77
C ARG A 352 4.17 23.59 -4.00
N ARG A 353 2.89 23.97 -4.01
CA ARG A 353 1.87 23.30 -3.19
C ARG A 353 1.51 21.91 -3.69
N TRP A 354 1.28 21.74 -4.99
CA TRP A 354 0.68 20.53 -5.53
C TRP A 354 1.51 19.86 -6.64
N MET A 355 1.50 18.54 -6.61
CA MET A 355 1.92 17.66 -7.70
C MET A 355 0.73 16.79 -8.12
N VAL A 356 0.52 16.64 -9.42
CA VAL A 356 -0.47 15.71 -9.99
C VAL A 356 0.27 14.69 -10.81
N ALA A 357 -0.05 13.42 -10.65
CA ALA A 357 0.66 12.36 -11.33
C ALA A 357 -0.19 11.18 -11.75
N VAL A 358 0.24 10.54 -12.83
CA VAL A 358 -0.42 9.40 -13.45
C VAL A 358 0.27 8.12 -13.02
N ARG A 359 -0.51 7.21 -12.42
CA ARG A 359 0.05 6.02 -11.76
C ARG A 359 1.16 6.44 -10.80
N MET A 360 1.89 5.51 -10.22
CA MET A 360 2.92 5.92 -9.28
C MET A 360 4.01 6.77 -9.95
N VAL A 361 4.19 7.98 -9.41
CA VAL A 361 5.35 8.85 -9.63
C VAL A 361 6.61 8.05 -9.33
N SER A 362 7.25 7.55 -10.39
CA SER A 362 8.55 6.88 -10.43
C SER A 362 8.94 6.17 -9.13
N GLU A 363 8.76 4.85 -9.08
CA GLU A 363 9.50 3.98 -8.16
C GLU A 363 10.98 4.42 -8.12
N GLY A 364 11.36 5.04 -7.01
CA GLY A 364 12.72 5.51 -6.77
C GLY A 364 12.91 6.98 -6.42
N VAL A 365 12.00 7.91 -6.75
CA VAL A 365 12.16 9.30 -6.26
C VAL A 365 11.31 9.50 -5.01
N ASP A 366 11.98 9.80 -3.90
CA ASP A 366 11.33 10.11 -2.63
C ASP A 366 11.02 11.61 -2.53
N VAL A 367 9.84 11.93 -2.02
CA VAL A 367 9.40 13.32 -1.78
C VAL A 367 8.92 13.43 -0.33
N PRO A 368 9.85 13.55 0.64
CA PRO A 368 9.52 13.52 2.08
C PRO A 368 8.55 14.61 2.53
N ARG A 369 8.39 15.69 1.74
CA ARG A 369 7.50 16.81 2.07
C ARG A 369 6.03 16.58 1.72
N LEU A 370 5.67 15.48 1.05
CA LEU A 370 4.28 15.17 0.71
C LEU A 370 3.47 14.87 1.96
N ALA A 371 2.56 15.74 2.37
CA ALA A 371 1.74 15.60 3.58
C ALA A 371 0.26 15.36 3.31
N VAL A 372 -0.26 15.77 2.15
CA VAL A 372 -1.68 15.61 1.79
C VAL A 372 -1.79 14.82 0.49
N GLY A 373 -2.56 13.74 0.49
CA GLY A 373 -2.81 12.89 -0.68
C GLY A 373 -4.27 12.93 -1.10
N VAL A 374 -4.53 12.89 -2.41
CA VAL A 374 -5.88 12.69 -2.97
C VAL A 374 -5.86 11.46 -3.87
N TRP A 375 -6.67 10.47 -3.49
CA TRP A 375 -6.85 9.23 -4.25
C TRP A 375 -7.82 9.46 -5.41
N ALA A 376 -7.29 9.84 -6.57
CA ALA A 376 -8.07 10.15 -7.76
C ALA A 376 -7.92 9.05 -8.85
N THR A 377 -7.93 7.79 -8.43
CA THR A 377 -7.80 6.64 -9.33
C THR A 377 -8.72 5.49 -9.00
N THR A 378 -9.14 4.76 -10.03
CA THR A 378 -9.95 3.52 -9.92
C THR A 378 -9.12 2.29 -9.52
N THR A 379 -7.79 2.37 -9.61
CA THR A 379 -6.90 1.28 -9.20
C THR A 379 -7.07 1.03 -7.71
N SER A 380 -7.34 -0.21 -7.30
CA SER A 380 -7.60 -0.57 -5.90
C SER A 380 -6.95 -1.91 -5.53
N THR A 381 -5.72 -2.15 -6.02
CA THR A 381 -4.94 -3.31 -5.56
C THR A 381 -4.29 -3.00 -4.20
N PRO A 382 -4.19 -3.96 -3.26
CA PRO A 382 -3.58 -3.74 -1.95
C PRO A 382 -2.13 -3.23 -2.05
N LEU A 383 -1.36 -3.80 -2.99
CA LEU A 383 0.04 -3.41 -3.22
C LEU A 383 0.15 -1.95 -3.64
N PHE A 384 -0.65 -1.52 -4.62
CA PHE A 384 -0.66 -0.15 -5.10
C PHE A 384 -1.06 0.82 -3.98
N PHE A 385 -2.07 0.46 -3.17
CA PHE A 385 -2.49 1.25 -2.01
C PHE A 385 -1.36 1.41 -0.99
N ALA A 386 -0.72 0.32 -0.57
CA ALA A 386 0.37 0.36 0.39
C ALA A 386 1.59 1.16 -0.12
N GLN A 387 1.95 1.01 -1.39
CA GLN A 387 3.04 1.77 -2.00
C GLN A 387 2.73 3.26 -2.11
N ALA A 388 1.50 3.63 -2.51
CA ALA A 388 1.06 5.01 -2.61
C ALA A 388 1.01 5.68 -1.23
N VAL A 389 0.37 5.04 -0.24
CA VAL A 389 0.31 5.54 1.14
C VAL A 389 1.71 5.62 1.76
N GLY A 390 2.59 4.65 1.45
CA GLY A 390 3.98 4.60 1.87
C GLY A 390 4.83 5.82 1.47
N ARG A 391 4.36 6.67 0.55
CA ARG A 391 5.01 7.94 0.18
C ARG A 391 4.68 9.06 1.15
N PHE A 392 3.54 8.97 1.84
CA PHE A 392 3.09 9.94 2.82
C PHE A 392 3.52 9.59 4.24
N VAL A 393 3.92 8.35 4.53
CA VAL A 393 4.27 7.93 5.90
C VAL A 393 5.66 8.36 6.34
N ARG A 394 6.53 8.84 5.45
CA ARG A 394 7.90 9.21 5.84
C ARG A 394 7.88 10.46 6.73
N ALA A 395 8.46 10.37 7.92
CA ALA A 395 8.57 11.50 8.84
C ALA A 395 9.88 12.26 8.59
N ARG A 396 9.81 13.59 8.50
CA ARG A 396 11.00 14.47 8.52
C ARG A 396 11.24 15.03 9.92
N THR A 397 10.14 15.48 10.53
CA THR A 397 10.10 16.00 11.90
C THR A 397 9.18 15.14 12.74
N ARG A 398 9.51 15.00 14.02
CA ARG A 398 8.65 14.33 14.99
C ARG A 398 7.29 15.04 15.07
N GLY A 399 6.21 14.27 15.12
CA GLY A 399 4.85 14.78 15.25
C GLY A 399 4.19 15.21 13.94
N GLU A 400 4.86 15.13 12.78
CA GLU A 400 4.17 15.33 11.50
C GLU A 400 3.03 14.33 11.30
N ILE A 401 1.94 14.75 10.65
CA ILE A 401 0.81 13.87 10.27
C ILE A 401 0.59 13.96 8.76
N ALA A 402 0.30 12.82 8.14
CA ALA A 402 -0.19 12.77 6.77
C ALA A 402 -1.72 12.69 6.73
N SER A 403 -2.33 13.24 5.69
CA SER A 403 -3.78 13.12 5.45
C SER A 403 -4.03 12.63 4.03
N VAL A 404 -4.83 11.58 3.86
CA VAL A 404 -5.15 10.99 2.56
C VAL A 404 -6.65 11.00 2.36
N PHE A 405 -7.10 11.71 1.33
CA PHE A 405 -8.50 11.80 0.91
C PHE A 405 -8.81 10.63 -0.02
N LEU A 406 -9.87 9.88 0.28
CA LEU A 406 -10.25 8.70 -0.47
C LEU A 406 -11.76 8.59 -0.69
N PRO A 407 -12.21 8.06 -1.84
CA PRO A 407 -13.61 7.71 -2.04
C PRO A 407 -14.07 6.67 -1.01
N SER A 408 -15.30 6.81 -0.50
CA SER A 408 -15.92 5.84 0.43
C SER A 408 -16.32 4.57 -0.34
N VAL A 409 -15.32 3.72 -0.59
CA VAL A 409 -15.46 2.44 -1.30
C VAL A 409 -14.98 1.33 -0.38
N PRO A 410 -15.76 0.24 -0.19
CA PRO A 410 -15.43 -0.81 0.77
C PRO A 410 -14.00 -1.38 0.64
N THR A 411 -13.51 -1.58 -0.59
CA THR A 411 -12.15 -2.09 -0.83
C THR A 411 -11.07 -1.15 -0.32
N LEU A 412 -11.17 0.15 -0.61
CA LEU A 412 -10.20 1.15 -0.14
C LEU A 412 -10.24 1.34 1.38
N LEU A 413 -11.45 1.34 1.96
CA LEU A 413 -11.64 1.44 3.41
C LEU A 413 -11.10 0.21 4.14
N SER A 414 -11.22 -0.99 3.54
CA SER A 414 -10.60 -2.22 4.06
C SER A 414 -9.08 -2.08 4.11
N TYR A 415 -8.43 -1.60 3.04
CA TYR A 415 -6.97 -1.44 3.05
C TYR A 415 -6.49 -0.37 4.03
N ALA A 416 -7.24 0.73 4.17
CA ALA A 416 -6.97 1.74 5.18
C ALA A 416 -7.05 1.13 6.59
N SER A 417 -8.09 0.33 6.84
CA SER A 417 -8.29 -0.37 8.11
C SER A 417 -7.20 -1.43 8.37
N GLU A 418 -6.77 -2.18 7.35
CA GLU A 418 -5.69 -3.18 7.49
C GLU A 418 -4.34 -2.56 7.83
N LEU A 419 -4.01 -1.39 7.25
CA LEU A 419 -2.82 -0.62 7.63
C LEU A 419 -2.90 -0.17 9.10
N GLU A 420 -4.10 0.08 9.61
CA GLU A 420 -4.33 0.44 11.00
C GLU A 420 -4.33 -0.78 11.94
N VAL A 421 -4.92 -1.91 11.58
CA VAL A 421 -4.97 -3.13 12.41
C VAL A 421 -3.59 -3.73 12.66
N GLN A 422 -2.65 -3.57 11.71
CA GLN A 422 -1.25 -3.93 11.95
C GLN A 422 -0.65 -3.19 13.17
N ARG A 423 -1.21 -2.03 13.55
CA ARG A 423 -0.82 -1.22 14.72
C ARG A 423 -1.26 -1.80 16.06
N ASP A 424 -2.50 -2.30 16.15
CA ASP A 424 -3.13 -2.65 17.42
C ASP A 424 -2.56 -3.92 18.06
N HIS A 425 -2.00 -4.83 17.26
CA HIS A 425 -1.41 -6.09 17.73
C HIS A 425 -0.22 -5.92 18.71
N VAL A 426 0.36 -4.72 18.80
CA VAL A 426 1.52 -4.43 19.67
C VAL A 426 1.13 -3.72 20.97
N LEU A 427 -0.07 -3.13 21.07
CA LEU A 427 -0.49 -2.28 22.20
C LEU A 427 -1.18 -3.04 23.37
N GLY A 428 -1.08 -4.38 23.43
CA GLY A 428 -1.39 -5.12 24.65
C GLY A 428 -2.87 -5.12 25.10
N LYS A 429 -3.83 -4.98 24.18
CA LYS A 429 -5.22 -5.32 24.51
C LYS A 429 -5.40 -6.84 24.44
N ALA A 430 -5.69 -7.43 25.60
CA ALA A 430 -6.08 -8.83 25.72
C ALA A 430 -7.31 -9.12 24.85
N LYS A 431 -7.30 -10.28 24.19
CA LYS A 431 -8.45 -10.87 23.49
C LYS A 431 -9.69 -10.80 24.39
N GLY A 432 -10.75 -10.15 23.92
CA GLY A 432 -12.10 -10.56 24.25
C GLY A 432 -12.49 -11.62 23.23
N ASP A 433 -12.79 -12.83 23.70
CA ASP A 433 -13.30 -13.93 22.88
C ASP A 433 -14.58 -13.51 22.16
N ALA A 434 -14.64 -13.68 20.84
CA ALA A 434 -15.85 -13.94 20.09
C ALA A 434 -15.48 -14.55 18.72
N ASP A 435 -16.14 -15.65 18.40
CA ASP A 435 -16.06 -16.40 17.16
C ASP A 435 -16.35 -15.51 15.93
N ASP A 436 -15.35 -15.30 15.08
CA ASP A 436 -15.53 -14.78 13.71
C ASP A 436 -14.52 -15.49 12.80
N ALA A 437 -14.78 -16.79 12.55
CA ALA A 437 -13.95 -17.62 11.67
C ALA A 437 -14.69 -18.18 10.45
N ASP A 438 -15.95 -17.78 10.21
CA ASP A 438 -16.80 -18.47 9.21
C ASP A 438 -17.41 -17.56 8.12
N TRP A 439 -16.83 -16.36 7.90
CA TRP A 439 -17.30 -15.42 6.87
C TRP A 439 -16.54 -15.50 5.53
N PHE A 440 -15.33 -16.07 5.49
CA PHE A 440 -14.42 -15.95 4.34
C PHE A 440 -14.54 -17.08 3.29
N ALA A 441 -15.02 -18.27 3.66
CA ALA A 441 -14.98 -19.44 2.77
C ALA A 441 -16.00 -19.39 1.61
N ALA A 442 -17.10 -18.65 1.76
CA ALA A 442 -18.13 -18.55 0.72
C ALA A 442 -17.84 -17.47 -0.35
N GLU A 443 -17.01 -16.47 -0.02
CA GLU A 443 -16.70 -15.35 -0.90
C GLU A 443 -15.51 -15.65 -1.83
N GLU A 444 -14.56 -16.48 -1.39
CA GLU A 444 -13.39 -16.89 -2.18
C GLU A 444 -13.73 -17.82 -3.35
N ASP A 445 -14.67 -18.76 -3.16
CA ASP A 445 -15.10 -19.68 -4.23
C ASP A 445 -15.92 -18.93 -5.31
N LEU A 446 -16.49 -17.77 -4.97
CA LEU A 446 -17.14 -16.82 -5.89
C LEU A 446 -16.12 -15.90 -6.59
N MET A 447 -15.03 -15.52 -5.91
CA MET A 447 -13.94 -14.70 -6.48
C MET A 447 -13.06 -15.49 -7.47
N ALA A 448 -12.77 -16.76 -7.20
CA ALA A 448 -12.02 -17.62 -8.12
C ALA A 448 -12.78 -17.89 -9.43
N ARG A 449 -14.12 -17.98 -9.37
CA ARG A 449 -14.97 -18.09 -10.57
C ARG A 449 -15.11 -16.76 -11.33
N ALA A 450 -14.88 -15.62 -10.67
CA ALA A 450 -14.96 -14.28 -11.27
C ALA A 450 -13.68 -13.85 -12.01
N GLN A 451 -12.49 -14.27 -11.53
CA GLN A 451 -11.21 -14.01 -12.21
C GLN A 451 -11.08 -14.74 -13.56
N ALA A 452 -11.80 -15.85 -13.75
CA ALA A 452 -11.89 -16.52 -15.06
C ALA A 452 -12.60 -15.66 -16.12
N GLY A 453 -13.38 -14.63 -15.73
CA GLY A 453 -14.06 -13.70 -16.63
C GLY A 453 -13.24 -12.47 -17.04
N GLU A 454 -12.13 -12.18 -16.36
CA GLU A 454 -11.31 -10.98 -16.61
C GLU A 454 -10.52 -11.04 -17.94
N ALA A 455 -10.46 -12.21 -18.59
CA ALA A 455 -9.89 -12.37 -19.93
C ALA A 455 -10.81 -11.88 -21.07
N ALA A 456 -12.02 -11.39 -20.78
CA ALA A 456 -13.02 -11.04 -21.79
C ALA A 456 -13.40 -9.54 -21.86
N SER A 457 -12.76 -8.63 -21.13
CA SER A 457 -13.14 -7.21 -21.12
C SER A 457 -12.21 -6.27 -21.92
N ALA A 458 -11.33 -6.80 -22.77
CA ALA A 458 -10.38 -5.99 -23.55
C ALA A 458 -10.97 -5.32 -24.81
N ASP A 459 -12.21 -5.65 -25.21
CA ASP A 459 -12.79 -5.22 -26.50
C ASP A 459 -13.94 -4.18 -26.38
N LEU A 460 -14.03 -3.42 -25.29
CA LEU A 460 -15.19 -2.56 -25.00
C LEU A 460 -14.93 -1.04 -25.07
N GLU A 461 -13.94 -0.62 -25.86
CA GLU A 461 -13.65 0.78 -26.17
C GLU A 461 -14.26 1.23 -27.52
N ALA A 462 -15.54 1.61 -27.52
CA ALA A 462 -16.13 2.55 -28.50
C ALA A 462 -17.55 3.02 -28.09
N VAL A 463 -17.68 4.31 -27.70
CA VAL A 463 -18.88 5.19 -27.47
C VAL A 463 -19.72 5.02 -26.16
N PRO A 464 -20.39 6.08 -25.64
CA PRO A 464 -19.94 6.90 -24.52
C PRO A 464 -20.68 6.63 -23.20
N PHE A 465 -19.92 6.54 -22.12
CA PHE A 465 -20.41 6.73 -20.74
C PHE A 465 -20.52 8.23 -20.48
N GLU A 466 -21.64 8.69 -19.92
CA GLU A 466 -21.87 10.12 -19.63
C GLU A 466 -22.22 10.29 -18.14
N ALA A 467 -21.36 11.01 -17.41
CA ALA A 467 -21.66 11.44 -16.06
C ALA A 467 -22.71 12.56 -16.11
N LEU A 468 -23.82 12.39 -15.38
CA LEU A 468 -24.92 13.36 -15.35
C LEU A 468 -24.82 14.28 -14.14
N GLY A 469 -24.31 13.77 -13.03
CA GLY A 469 -24.13 14.54 -11.81
C GLY A 469 -23.35 13.76 -10.76
N SER A 470 -22.60 14.49 -9.95
CA SER A 470 -21.95 13.96 -8.75
C SER A 470 -22.01 15.02 -7.67
N GLU A 471 -22.14 14.62 -6.40
CA GLU A 471 -22.06 15.50 -5.23
C GLU A 471 -21.09 14.85 -4.22
N ALA A 472 -20.16 15.62 -3.64
CA ALA A 472 -19.28 15.11 -2.59
C ALA A 472 -19.87 15.37 -1.20
N ARG A 473 -19.69 14.39 -0.32
CA ARG A 473 -20.05 14.49 1.10
C ARG A 473 -18.93 13.92 1.95
N PHE A 474 -18.66 14.54 3.10
CA PHE A 474 -17.75 13.95 4.07
C PHE A 474 -18.47 12.81 4.78
N ASP A 475 -17.84 11.64 4.83
CA ASP A 475 -18.42 10.45 5.46
C ASP A 475 -17.85 10.31 6.88
N HIS A 476 -16.57 9.95 6.95
CA HIS A 476 -15.86 9.78 8.21
C HIS A 476 -14.35 9.89 8.01
N ALA A 477 -13.64 10.08 9.13
CA ALA A 477 -12.20 9.94 9.20
C ALA A 477 -11.84 8.58 9.82
N LEU A 478 -10.90 7.86 9.23
CA LEU A 478 -10.29 6.67 9.84
C LEU A 478 -8.97 7.08 10.50
N TYR A 479 -8.84 6.72 11.78
CA TYR A 479 -7.62 6.87 12.53
C TYR A 479 -7.57 5.83 13.66
N ASP A 480 -6.48 5.09 13.81
CA ASP A 480 -6.30 4.15 14.93
C ASP A 480 -7.38 3.07 15.06
N GLY A 481 -7.86 2.51 13.95
CA GLY A 481 -8.90 1.49 13.93
C GLY A 481 -10.28 2.00 14.35
N ALA A 482 -10.41 3.31 14.57
CA ALA A 482 -11.65 3.96 14.93
C ALA A 482 -12.14 4.84 13.78
N GLN A 483 -13.44 4.73 13.52
CA GLN A 483 -14.16 5.65 12.65
C GLN A 483 -14.61 6.86 13.46
N PHE A 484 -14.18 8.04 13.01
CA PHE A 484 -14.56 9.33 13.57
C PHE A 484 -15.38 10.08 12.53
N GLY A 485 -16.69 10.05 12.67
CA GLY A 485 -17.64 10.61 11.71
C GLY A 485 -19.07 10.35 12.19
N HIS A 486 -20.07 10.73 11.40
CA HIS A 486 -21.48 10.60 11.78
C HIS A 486 -22.20 9.56 10.91
N GLU A 487 -23.17 8.84 11.50
CA GLU A 487 -24.28 8.23 10.77
C GLU A 487 -25.28 9.33 10.34
N GLY A 488 -24.93 10.12 9.33
CA GLY A 488 -25.82 11.17 8.79
C GLY A 488 -25.12 12.15 7.84
N GLU A 489 -25.90 12.77 6.95
CA GLU A 489 -25.41 13.61 5.83
C GLU A 489 -24.59 14.83 6.29
N VAL A 490 -23.25 14.79 6.16
CA VAL A 490 -22.37 15.95 6.39
C VAL A 490 -22.01 16.61 5.06
N GLN A 491 -22.52 17.83 4.85
CA GLN A 491 -22.22 18.63 3.66
C GLN A 491 -20.76 19.13 3.69
N VAL A 492 -20.13 19.16 2.51
CA VAL A 492 -18.80 19.77 2.31
C VAL A 492 -18.88 21.27 2.63
N GLY A 493 -17.94 21.75 3.43
CA GLY A 493 -17.89 23.12 3.95
C GLY A 493 -18.58 23.33 5.30
N SER A 494 -19.16 22.29 5.90
CA SER A 494 -19.74 22.34 7.25
C SER A 494 -18.69 22.59 8.33
N GLU A 495 -19.10 23.14 9.49
CA GLU A 495 -18.23 23.20 10.69
C GLU A 495 -17.65 21.83 11.03
N GLU A 496 -18.41 20.78 10.72
CA GLU A 496 -18.03 19.41 11.03
C GLU A 496 -16.80 18.93 10.24
N GLU A 497 -16.80 19.16 8.93
CA GLU A 497 -15.66 18.89 8.06
C GLU A 497 -14.48 19.77 8.44
N MET A 498 -14.73 21.05 8.74
CA MET A 498 -13.69 22.03 9.08
C MET A 498 -12.91 21.65 10.35
N ASP A 499 -13.54 20.96 11.31
CA ASP A 499 -12.82 20.41 12.46
C ASP A 499 -11.73 19.41 12.02
N PHE A 500 -12.06 18.47 11.13
CA PHE A 500 -11.09 17.48 10.62
C PHE A 500 -10.04 18.12 9.71
N LEU A 501 -10.43 19.09 8.88
CA LEU A 501 -9.50 19.83 8.03
C LEU A 501 -8.54 20.72 8.85
N GLY A 502 -9.00 21.26 9.97
CA GLY A 502 -8.29 22.16 10.88
C GLY A 502 -7.31 21.50 11.85
N ILE A 503 -7.12 20.18 11.78
CA ILE A 503 -6.18 19.47 12.66
C ILE A 503 -4.74 20.01 12.44
N PRO A 504 -3.97 20.38 13.47
CA PRO A 504 -2.60 20.83 13.26
C PRO A 504 -1.75 19.81 12.46
N GLY A 505 -0.87 20.30 11.59
CA GLY A 505 0.05 19.43 10.83
C GLY A 505 1.13 18.77 11.69
N LEU A 506 1.39 19.35 12.87
CA LEU A 506 2.29 18.82 13.90
C LEU A 506 1.47 18.48 15.15
N LEU A 507 1.27 17.20 15.40
CA LEU A 507 0.55 16.69 16.56
C LEU A 507 1.03 15.27 16.90
N GLU A 508 1.39 15.01 18.16
CA GLU A 508 1.81 13.67 18.57
C GLU A 508 0.63 12.68 18.48
N PRO A 509 0.87 11.37 18.23
CA PRO A 509 -0.21 10.39 18.05
C PRO A 509 -1.24 10.35 19.19
N ASP A 510 -0.80 10.44 20.45
CA ASP A 510 -1.71 10.43 21.60
C ASP A 510 -2.52 11.72 21.74
N GLN A 511 -1.95 12.85 21.32
CA GLN A 511 -2.67 14.13 21.26
C GLN A 511 -3.74 14.10 20.16
N MET A 512 -3.45 13.47 19.03
CA MET A 512 -4.42 13.25 17.95
C MET A 512 -5.59 12.39 18.42
N ARG A 513 -5.31 11.28 19.11
CA ARG A 513 -6.35 10.43 19.74
C ARG A 513 -7.21 11.23 20.69
N ALA A 514 -6.59 11.99 21.59
CA ALA A 514 -7.29 12.81 22.57
C ALA A 514 -8.17 13.86 21.88
N LEU A 515 -7.64 14.54 20.85
CA LEU A 515 -8.37 15.56 20.09
C LEU A 515 -9.59 14.97 19.36
N LEU A 516 -9.42 13.83 18.69
CA LEU A 516 -10.50 13.15 17.98
C LEU A 516 -11.59 12.66 18.93
N ARG A 517 -11.21 12.06 20.08
CA ARG A 517 -12.16 11.65 21.13
C ARG A 517 -12.88 12.83 21.75
N GLN A 518 -12.15 13.88 22.10
CA GLN A 518 -12.73 15.10 22.69
C GLN A 518 -13.76 15.71 21.75
N ARG A 519 -13.46 15.82 20.46
CA ARG A 519 -14.41 16.33 19.46
C ARG A 519 -15.67 15.47 19.34
N GLN A 520 -15.51 14.15 19.37
CA GLN A 520 -16.64 13.22 19.36
C GLN A 520 -17.51 13.38 20.63
N GLU A 521 -16.89 13.53 21.80
CA GLU A 521 -17.58 13.73 23.08
C GLU A 521 -18.27 15.09 23.17
N ASP A 522 -17.57 16.18 22.82
CA ASP A 522 -18.11 17.54 22.87
C ASP A 522 -19.29 17.69 21.91
N ARG A 523 -19.27 17.03 20.75
CA ARG A 523 -20.42 16.97 19.84
C ARG A 523 -21.57 16.13 20.41
N ARG A 524 -21.29 15.01 21.08
CA ARG A 524 -22.32 14.24 21.81
C ARG A 524 -22.99 15.08 22.91
N LYS A 525 -22.28 16.06 23.48
CA LYS A 525 -22.82 17.03 24.46
C LYS A 525 -23.59 18.18 23.79
N VAL A 526 -23.10 18.77 22.70
CA VAL A 526 -23.76 19.87 21.95
C VAL A 526 -25.09 19.43 21.34
N ARG A 527 -25.33 18.13 21.13
CA ARG A 527 -26.60 17.60 20.64
C ARG A 527 -27.70 17.45 21.71
N LYS A 528 -27.36 17.53 23.00
CA LYS A 528 -28.33 17.45 24.11
C LYS A 528 -29.30 18.65 24.25
N PRO A 529 -29.01 19.91 23.85
CA PRO A 529 -29.95 21.01 24.03
C PRO A 529 -30.98 21.18 22.90
N ALA A 530 -30.82 20.53 21.74
CA ALA A 530 -31.69 20.75 20.57
C ALA A 530 -32.83 19.71 20.43
N ALA A 531 -32.94 18.77 21.38
CA ALA A 531 -33.90 17.67 21.34
C ALA A 531 -35.14 17.87 22.24
N GLU A 532 -35.32 19.04 22.87
CA GLU A 532 -36.41 19.26 23.84
C GLU A 532 -37.75 19.74 23.22
N GLU A 533 -37.85 20.01 21.91
CA GLU A 533 -39.12 20.49 21.29
C GLU A 533 -39.60 19.72 20.03
N ARG A 534 -39.22 18.45 19.90
CA ARG A 534 -39.94 17.48 19.05
C ARG A 534 -40.29 16.27 19.93
N PRO A 535 -41.45 15.61 19.75
CA PRO A 535 -41.76 14.44 20.56
C PRO A 535 -40.59 13.47 20.47
N ALA A 536 -40.01 13.16 21.62
CA ALA A 536 -38.75 12.45 21.72
C ALA A 536 -38.90 11.06 21.08
N ASP A 537 -38.15 10.79 20.01
CA ASP A 537 -37.77 9.42 19.69
C ASP A 537 -36.85 8.97 20.82
N SER A 538 -37.36 8.03 21.59
CA SER A 538 -36.80 7.59 22.86
C SER A 538 -35.61 6.66 22.60
N ILE A 539 -34.81 6.40 23.63
CA ILE A 539 -33.74 5.37 23.60
C ILE A 539 -34.29 3.99 23.15
N ALA A 540 -35.61 3.77 23.18
CA ALA A 540 -36.24 2.59 22.60
C ALA A 540 -36.16 2.53 21.06
N ASP A 541 -36.05 3.66 20.33
CA ASP A 541 -36.09 3.68 18.87
C ASP A 541 -34.75 3.26 18.22
N VAL A 542 -33.62 3.53 18.88
CA VAL A 542 -32.30 2.98 18.48
C VAL A 542 -32.25 1.47 18.70
N THR A 543 -32.82 0.98 19.81
CA THR A 543 -32.98 -0.47 20.03
C THR A 543 -33.97 -1.10 19.06
N THR A 544 -34.96 -0.33 18.56
CA THR A 544 -35.95 -0.81 17.59
C THR A 544 -35.33 -0.97 16.19
N HIS A 545 -34.42 -0.08 15.78
CA HIS A 545 -33.72 -0.21 14.49
C HIS A 545 -32.76 -1.41 14.47
N GLU A 546 -31.99 -1.62 15.55
CA GLU A 546 -31.15 -2.81 15.73
C GLU A 546 -32.00 -4.09 15.78
N HIS A 547 -33.11 -4.08 16.51
CA HIS A 547 -34.03 -5.23 16.61
C HIS A 547 -34.68 -5.55 15.25
N LEU A 548 -35.08 -4.55 14.46
CA LEU A 548 -35.59 -4.75 13.11
C LEU A 548 -34.52 -5.31 12.16
N ALA A 549 -33.28 -4.87 12.29
CA ALA A 549 -32.16 -5.41 11.50
C ALA A 549 -31.90 -6.88 11.82
N VAL A 550 -31.93 -7.26 13.10
CA VAL A 550 -31.81 -8.65 13.56
C VAL A 550 -32.94 -9.53 13.01
N LEU A 551 -34.20 -9.09 13.16
CA LEU A 551 -35.36 -9.84 12.66
C LEU A 551 -35.35 -9.98 11.12
N ARG A 552 -34.88 -8.97 10.38
CA ARG A 552 -34.72 -9.07 8.91
C ARG A 552 -33.63 -10.06 8.52
N ARG A 553 -32.50 -10.04 9.24
CA ARG A 553 -31.39 -10.99 9.02
C ARG A 553 -31.84 -12.43 9.29
N GLU A 554 -32.56 -12.65 10.38
CA GLU A 554 -33.14 -13.94 10.74
C GLU A 554 -34.15 -14.43 9.69
N LEU A 555 -35.09 -13.58 9.27
CA LEU A 555 -36.07 -13.91 8.22
C LEU A 555 -35.39 -14.28 6.90
N ASN A 556 -34.37 -13.52 6.48
CA ASN A 556 -33.65 -13.78 5.24
C ASN A 556 -32.84 -15.09 5.31
N GLY A 557 -32.22 -15.39 6.46
CA GLY A 557 -31.54 -16.66 6.71
C GLY A 557 -32.49 -17.86 6.63
N LEU A 558 -33.68 -17.75 7.22
CA LEU A 558 -34.71 -18.81 7.14
C LEU A 558 -35.23 -19.00 5.71
N VAL A 559 -35.41 -17.92 4.95
CA VAL A 559 -35.81 -17.98 3.53
C VAL A 559 -34.72 -18.64 2.68
N ALA A 560 -33.43 -18.38 2.97
CA ALA A 560 -32.32 -19.06 2.31
C ALA A 560 -32.30 -20.56 2.64
N SER A 561 -32.49 -20.94 3.91
CA SER A 561 -32.61 -22.35 4.31
C SER A 561 -33.80 -23.03 3.62
N TRP A 562 -34.92 -22.33 3.46
CA TRP A 562 -36.11 -22.82 2.75
C TRP A 562 -35.85 -23.00 1.25
N HIS A 563 -35.15 -22.07 0.61
CA HIS A 563 -34.73 -22.17 -0.79
C HIS A 563 -33.87 -23.42 -1.01
N HIS A 564 -32.85 -23.64 -0.18
CA HIS A 564 -32.01 -24.84 -0.27
C HIS A 564 -32.79 -26.15 -0.10
N ARG A 565 -33.85 -26.13 0.71
CA ARG A 565 -34.65 -27.33 1.01
C ARG A 565 -35.74 -27.63 -0.01
N THR A 566 -36.26 -26.61 -0.70
CA THR A 566 -37.46 -26.72 -1.57
C THR A 566 -37.23 -26.31 -3.02
N GLY A 567 -36.10 -25.67 -3.33
CA GLY A 567 -35.82 -25.08 -4.64
C GLY A 567 -36.66 -23.83 -4.96
N GLN A 568 -37.47 -23.33 -4.01
CA GLN A 568 -38.37 -22.20 -4.25
C GLN A 568 -37.62 -20.86 -4.13
N ALA A 569 -37.59 -20.08 -5.22
CA ALA A 569 -36.91 -18.79 -5.29
C ALA A 569 -37.29 -17.81 -4.15
N HIS A 570 -36.31 -17.09 -3.62
CA HIS A 570 -36.44 -16.17 -2.49
C HIS A 570 -37.62 -15.19 -2.63
N GLY A 571 -37.78 -14.59 -3.82
CA GLY A 571 -38.87 -13.64 -4.09
C GLY A 571 -40.27 -14.26 -3.97
N ILE A 572 -40.43 -15.53 -4.37
CA ILE A 572 -41.69 -16.26 -4.28
C ILE A 572 -41.99 -16.61 -2.82
N THR A 573 -40.97 -17.03 -2.06
CA THR A 573 -41.09 -17.32 -0.62
C THR A 573 -41.49 -16.08 0.17
N HIS A 574 -40.87 -14.92 -0.09
CA HIS A 574 -41.27 -13.65 0.53
C HIS A 574 -42.66 -13.16 0.09
N ALA A 575 -43.10 -13.48 -1.13
CA ALA A 575 -44.46 -13.17 -1.59
C ALA A 575 -45.50 -14.08 -0.91
N ALA A 576 -45.20 -15.36 -0.73
CA ALA A 576 -46.07 -16.31 -0.02
C ALA A 576 -46.21 -15.95 1.46
N LEU A 577 -45.10 -15.62 2.15
CA LEU A 577 -45.14 -15.16 3.54
C LEU A 577 -45.92 -13.84 3.69
N ARG A 578 -45.83 -12.93 2.72
CA ARG A 578 -46.66 -11.71 2.70
C ARG A 578 -48.14 -12.02 2.51
N LYS A 579 -48.47 -12.96 1.63
CA LYS A 579 -49.85 -13.35 1.34
C LYS A 579 -50.53 -13.99 2.55
N GLU A 580 -49.78 -14.78 3.34
CA GLU A 580 -50.32 -15.49 4.51
C GLU A 580 -50.28 -14.64 5.79
N CYS A 581 -49.20 -13.88 6.03
CA CYS A 581 -49.07 -13.08 7.26
C CYS A 581 -49.65 -11.65 7.16
N GLY A 582 -49.79 -11.11 5.95
CA GLY A 582 -50.18 -9.72 5.67
C GLY A 582 -49.03 -8.71 5.78
N GLY A 583 -49.31 -7.45 5.41
CA GLY A 583 -48.41 -6.30 5.60
C GLY A 583 -47.44 -5.98 4.44
N PRO A 584 -46.63 -4.91 4.56
CA PRO A 584 -45.73 -4.40 3.51
C PRO A 584 -44.51 -5.30 3.25
N ALA A 585 -43.68 -4.97 2.26
CA ALA A 585 -42.43 -5.69 2.00
C ALA A 585 -41.54 -5.75 3.24
N ALA A 586 -40.69 -6.79 3.37
CA ALA A 586 -39.87 -7.01 4.57
C ALA A 586 -38.96 -5.81 4.92
N ALA A 587 -38.51 -5.07 3.90
CA ALA A 587 -37.73 -3.84 4.05
C ALA A 587 -38.47 -2.70 4.78
N VAL A 588 -39.80 -2.76 4.86
CA VAL A 588 -40.65 -1.71 5.46
C VAL A 588 -41.63 -2.30 6.50
N ALA A 589 -41.47 -3.58 6.85
CA ALA A 589 -42.29 -4.25 7.85
C ALA A 589 -41.81 -3.94 9.28
N ASN A 590 -42.75 -3.85 10.21
CA ASN A 590 -42.48 -3.64 11.64
C ASN A 590 -42.11 -4.96 12.35
N ALA A 591 -41.66 -4.88 13.60
CA ALA A 591 -41.11 -6.03 14.34
C ALA A 591 -42.13 -7.17 14.51
N ALA A 592 -43.39 -6.85 14.85
CA ALA A 592 -44.45 -7.84 14.98
C ALA A 592 -44.75 -8.56 13.66
N GLN A 593 -44.70 -7.83 12.53
CA GLN A 593 -44.89 -8.40 11.20
C GLN A 593 -43.72 -9.29 10.76
N LEU A 594 -42.49 -8.91 11.09
CA LEU A 594 -41.29 -9.72 10.82
C LEU A 594 -41.28 -10.99 11.66
N GLN A 595 -41.57 -10.89 12.96
CA GLN A 595 -41.66 -12.04 13.86
C GLN A 595 -42.73 -13.03 13.39
N LYS A 596 -43.92 -12.54 13.01
CA LYS A 596 -44.99 -13.39 12.48
C LYS A 596 -44.57 -14.16 11.21
N ARG A 597 -43.73 -13.57 10.35
CA ARG A 597 -43.19 -14.24 9.14
C ARG A 597 -42.12 -15.28 9.49
N ILE A 598 -41.27 -14.99 10.48
CA ILE A 598 -40.26 -15.92 11.01
C ILE A 598 -40.95 -17.16 11.60
N ASP A 599 -42.00 -16.95 12.39
CA ASP A 599 -42.75 -18.05 12.99
C ASP A 599 -43.47 -18.88 11.92
N GLN A 600 -44.03 -18.22 10.89
CA GLN A 600 -44.71 -18.91 9.79
C GLN A 600 -43.77 -19.78 8.96
N ILE A 601 -42.58 -19.29 8.61
CA ILE A 601 -41.62 -20.09 7.83
C ILE A 601 -41.02 -21.23 8.67
N ARG A 602 -40.87 -21.05 9.98
CA ARG A 602 -40.53 -22.14 10.91
C ARG A 602 -41.62 -23.20 10.96
N GLU A 603 -42.89 -22.80 10.98
CA GLU A 603 -44.01 -23.72 10.94
C GLU A 603 -44.06 -24.50 9.61
N TRP A 604 -43.82 -23.83 8.47
CA TRP A 604 -43.68 -24.50 7.17
C TRP A 604 -42.54 -25.54 7.18
N ALA A 605 -41.43 -25.23 7.86
CA ALA A 605 -40.28 -26.12 8.03
C ALA A 605 -40.58 -27.32 8.93
N MET A 606 -41.47 -27.19 9.92
CA MET A 606 -41.88 -28.29 10.78
C MET A 606 -42.93 -29.20 10.12
N ARG A 607 -43.91 -28.63 9.39
CA ARG A 607 -45.01 -29.40 8.76
C ARG A 607 -44.58 -30.31 7.61
N LYS A 608 -43.43 -30.08 6.98
CA LYS A 608 -42.94 -30.88 5.83
C LYS A 608 -42.04 -32.07 6.23
N THR A 609 -41.96 -32.39 7.52
CA THR A 609 -41.20 -33.55 8.03
C THR A 609 -42.12 -34.68 8.52
N SER A 610 -43.35 -34.77 8.00
CA SER A 610 -44.28 -35.87 8.23
C SER A 610 -44.77 -36.46 6.92
#